data_AF-A0A410UED3-F1
#
_entry.id   AF-A0A410UED3-F1
#
_cell.length_a   1.000
_cell.length_b   1.000
_cell.length_c   1.000
_cell.angle_alpha   90.00
_cell.angle_beta   90.00
_cell.angle_gamma   90.00
#
_symmetry.space_group_name_H-M   'P 1'
#
loop_
_entity.id
_entity.type
_entity.pdbx_description
1 polymer ?
#
loop_
_entity_poly.entity_id
_entity_poly.type
_entity_poly.pdbx_seq_one_letter_code
_entity_poly.pdbx_strand_id
1 'polypeptide(L)'
;MMQDLDAKVMCDNLHSLVTAKAHKEAHLPEKRRINRSYAMTAFRSVLSAILLGHDIGNRLRNVLDLIARRTFVHRPGKSKSRDRHRPKPHKPTGYKAC
;
A
#
# COMPACT_ATOMS: atom_id res chain seq x y z
N MET A 1 1.71 11.08 -22.18
CA MET A 1 2.61 11.04 -21.00
C MET A 1 2.06 11.78 -19.78
N MET A 2 1.34 12.91 -19.90
CA MET A 2 0.73 13.59 -18.74
C MET A 2 -0.33 12.73 -18.03
N GLN A 3 -1.19 12.04 -18.81
CA GLN A 3 -2.26 11.20 -18.27
C GLN A 3 -1.76 10.08 -17.34
N ASP A 4 -0.63 9.45 -17.67
CA ASP A 4 -0.04 8.40 -16.81
C ASP A 4 0.49 8.95 -15.50
N LEU A 5 1.05 10.18 -15.53
CA LEU A 5 1.49 10.88 -14.33
C LEU A 5 0.31 11.23 -13.44
N ASP A 6 -0.74 11.81 -14.00
CA ASP A 6 -1.94 12.22 -13.26
C ASP A 6 -2.66 11.01 -12.65
N ALA A 7 -2.82 9.93 -13.42
CA ALA A 7 -3.40 8.69 -12.93
C ALA A 7 -2.61 8.09 -11.77
N LYS A 8 -1.27 8.16 -11.84
CA LYS A 8 -0.39 7.71 -10.77
C LYS A 8 -0.55 8.56 -9.51
N VAL A 9 -0.54 9.89 -9.64
CA VAL A 9 -0.75 10.81 -8.52
C VAL A 9 -2.09 10.54 -7.84
N MET A 10 -3.17 10.39 -8.61
CA MET A 10 -4.48 10.03 -8.06
C MET A 10 -4.45 8.69 -7.30
N CYS A 11 -3.83 7.66 -7.87
CA CYS A 11 -3.72 6.35 -7.21
C CYS A 11 -2.95 6.45 -5.88
N ASP A 12 -1.82 7.17 -5.86
CA ASP A 12 -1.00 7.36 -4.66
C ASP A 12 -1.74 8.17 -3.58
N ASN A 13 -2.54 9.17 -4.00
CA ASN A 13 -3.38 9.96 -3.10
C ASN A 13 -4.50 9.12 -2.49
N LEU A 14 -5.24 8.35 -3.29
CA LEU A 14 -6.29 7.44 -2.80
C LEU A 14 -5.71 6.43 -1.82
N HIS A 15 -4.55 5.86 -2.13
CA HIS A 15 -3.88 4.92 -1.28
C HIS A 15 -3.44 5.55 0.06
N SER A 16 -2.89 6.76 0.01
CA SER A 16 -2.51 7.51 1.23
C SER A 16 -3.74 7.84 2.08
N LEU A 17 -4.85 8.22 1.45
CA LEU A 17 -6.10 8.51 2.14
C LEU A 17 -6.69 7.28 2.83
N VAL A 18 -6.80 6.15 2.12
CA VAL A 18 -7.35 4.89 2.67
C VAL A 18 -6.51 4.39 3.83
N THR A 19 -5.19 4.45 3.71
CA THR A 19 -4.29 4.02 4.79
C THR A 19 -4.38 4.95 6.00
N ALA A 20 -4.41 6.28 5.80
CA ALA A 20 -4.59 7.23 6.91
C ALA A 20 -5.94 7.03 7.62
N LYS A 21 -7.01 6.81 6.85
CA LYS A 21 -8.36 6.58 7.37
C LYS A 21 -8.44 5.28 8.18
N ALA A 22 -7.94 4.18 7.63
CA ALA A 22 -7.89 2.88 8.33
C ALA A 22 -7.04 2.95 9.62
N HIS A 23 -5.91 3.68 9.59
CA HIS A 23 -5.06 3.87 10.77
C HIS A 23 -5.80 4.63 11.88
N LYS A 24 -6.47 5.73 11.50
CA LYS A 24 -7.26 6.55 12.41
C LYS A 24 -8.44 5.78 13.01
N GLU A 25 -9.23 5.08 12.19
CA GLU A 25 -10.43 4.35 12.67
C GLU A 25 -10.09 3.19 13.60
N ALA A 26 -8.99 2.48 13.34
CA ALA A 26 -8.54 1.41 14.20
C ALA A 26 -7.69 1.88 15.40
N HIS A 27 -7.56 3.20 15.60
CA HIS A 27 -6.80 3.81 16.70
C HIS A 27 -5.39 3.22 16.84
N LEU A 28 -4.71 3.02 15.71
CA LEU A 28 -3.43 2.34 15.70
C LEU A 28 -2.35 3.19 16.39
N PRO A 29 -1.42 2.57 17.14
CA PRO A 29 -0.26 3.28 17.66
C PRO A 29 0.61 3.85 16.53
N GLU A 30 1.27 4.99 16.76
CA GLU A 30 2.15 5.64 15.78
C GLU A 30 3.27 4.71 15.26
N LYS A 31 3.78 3.83 16.14
CA LYS A 31 4.81 2.84 15.80
C LYS A 31 4.29 1.72 14.87
N ARG A 32 2.97 1.56 14.70
CA ARG A 32 2.36 0.58 13.80
C ARG A 32 1.97 1.26 12.50
N ARG A 33 2.58 0.82 11.40
CA ARG A 33 2.24 1.28 10.05
C ARG A 33 1.47 0.22 9.30
N ILE A 34 0.55 0.65 8.45
CA ILE A 34 -0.21 -0.25 7.56
C ILE A 34 0.69 -0.73 6.43
N ASN A 35 0.54 -2.00 6.05
CA ASN A 35 1.17 -2.55 4.86
C ASN A 35 0.49 -1.96 3.62
N ARG A 36 1.15 -0.98 2.99
CA ARG A 36 0.69 -0.30 1.78
C ARG A 36 0.38 -1.26 0.62
N SER A 37 1.26 -2.23 0.35
CA SER A 37 1.03 -3.19 -0.75
C SER A 37 -0.26 -3.99 -0.53
N TYR A 38 -0.52 -4.41 0.71
CA TYR A 38 -1.77 -5.09 1.05
C TYR A 38 -2.98 -4.16 0.97
N ALA A 39 -2.85 -2.92 1.46
CA ALA A 39 -3.93 -1.95 1.47
C ALA A 39 -4.46 -1.68 0.06
N MET A 40 -3.57 -1.53 -0.92
CA MET A 40 -3.99 -1.34 -2.32
C MET A 40 -4.73 -2.55 -2.88
N THR A 41 -4.26 -3.77 -2.61
CA THR A 41 -4.95 -5.00 -3.05
C THR A 41 -6.34 -5.12 -2.45
N ALA A 42 -6.49 -4.86 -1.15
CA ALA A 42 -7.80 -4.89 -0.49
C ALA A 42 -8.73 -3.77 -1.00
N PHE A 43 -8.20 -2.56 -1.21
CA PHE A 43 -9.00 -1.42 -1.68
C PHE A 43 -9.51 -1.61 -3.12
N ARG A 44 -8.74 -2.27 -3.99
CA ARG A 44 -9.16 -2.56 -5.37
C ARG A 44 -10.48 -3.32 -5.46
N SER A 45 -10.83 -4.15 -4.46
CA SER A 45 -12.08 -4.91 -4.48
C SER A 45 -13.33 -4.04 -4.34
N VAL A 46 -13.20 -2.80 -3.86
CA VAL A 46 -14.31 -1.84 -3.71
C VAL A 46 -14.16 -0.61 -4.60
N LEU A 47 -12.98 -0.37 -5.17
CA LEU A 47 -12.68 0.81 -5.99
C LEU A 47 -13.65 0.99 -7.16
N SER A 48 -13.90 -0.07 -7.94
CA SER A 48 -14.84 0.01 -9.07
C SER A 48 -16.25 0.39 -8.62
N ALA A 49 -16.70 -0.15 -7.47
CA ALA A 49 -18.02 0.17 -6.95
C ALA A 49 -18.13 1.62 -6.47
N ILE A 50 -17.05 2.17 -5.88
CA ILE A 50 -16.95 3.60 -5.51
C ILE A 50 -17.04 4.48 -6.75
N LEU A 51 -16.28 4.16 -7.80
CA LEU A 51 -16.23 4.94 -9.04
C LEU A 51 -17.57 4.95 -9.78
N LEU A 52 -18.34 3.87 -9.65
CA LEU A 52 -19.70 3.75 -10.21
C LEU A 52 -20.79 4.34 -9.30
N GLY A 53 -20.43 4.87 -8.13
CA GLY A 53 -21.37 5.50 -7.21
C GLY A 53 -22.31 4.54 -6.48
N HIS A 54 -21.95 3.26 -6.35
CA HIS A 54 -22.75 2.30 -5.60
C HIS A 54 -22.70 2.56 -4.10
N ASP A 55 -23.81 2.28 -3.40
CA ASP A 55 -23.82 2.25 -1.94
C ASP A 55 -23.06 1.03 -1.43
N ILE A 56 -21.89 1.29 -0.86
CA ILE A 56 -20.97 0.26 -0.36
C ILE A 56 -20.50 0.53 1.07
N GLY A 57 -21.22 1.34 1.85
CA GLY A 57 -20.75 1.80 3.17
C GLY A 57 -20.22 0.68 4.08
N ASN A 58 -20.97 -0.41 4.19
CA ASN A 58 -20.57 -1.58 4.99
C ASN A 58 -19.35 -2.32 4.40
N ARG A 59 -19.29 -2.49 3.07
CA ARG A 59 -18.15 -3.14 2.42
C ARG A 59 -16.88 -2.31 2.58
N LEU A 60 -16.98 -0.99 2.45
CA LEU A 60 -15.86 -0.08 2.65
C LEU A 60 -15.36 -0.15 4.10
N ARG A 61 -16.25 -0.14 5.09
CA ARG A 61 -15.88 -0.32 6.50
C ARG A 61 -15.16 -1.65 6.75
N ASN A 62 -15.65 -2.75 6.18
CA ASN A 62 -15.00 -4.06 6.28
C ASN A 62 -13.60 -4.07 5.65
N VAL A 63 -13.43 -3.39 4.51
CA VAL A 63 -12.12 -3.24 3.87
C VAL A 63 -11.18 -2.42 4.75
N LEU A 64 -11.63 -1.30 5.34
CA LEU A 64 -10.81 -0.49 6.23
C LEU A 64 -10.34 -1.28 7.46
N ASP A 65 -11.20 -2.09 8.06
CA ASP A 65 -10.83 -2.99 9.17
C ASP A 65 -9.81 -4.05 8.72
N LEU A 66 -10.03 -4.68 7.55
CA LEU A 66 -9.10 -5.64 6.98
C LEU A 66 -7.70 -5.04 6.74
N ILE A 67 -7.65 -3.80 6.27
CA ILE A 67 -6.43 -3.04 6.06
C ILE A 67 -5.74 -2.75 7.40
N ALA A 68 -6.49 -2.30 8.41
CA ALA A 68 -5.97 -1.99 9.73
C ALA A 68 -5.37 -3.21 10.46
N ARG A 69 -5.90 -4.41 10.20
CA ARG A 69 -5.34 -5.67 10.73
C ARG A 69 -3.98 -6.03 10.13
N ARG A 70 -3.62 -5.50 8.96
CA ARG A 70 -2.33 -5.76 8.29
C ARG A 70 -1.35 -4.63 8.52
N THR A 71 -0.71 -4.68 9.69
CA THR A 71 0.31 -3.71 10.11
C THR A 71 1.67 -4.34 10.36
N PHE A 72 2.69 -3.50 10.38
CA PHE A 72 4.04 -3.84 10.80
C PHE A 72 4.57 -2.81 11.80
N VAL A 73 5.52 -3.22 12.63
CA VAL A 73 6.22 -2.30 13.55
C VAL A 73 7.22 -1.49 12.74
N HIS A 74 6.99 -0.19 12.63
CA HIS A 74 7.93 0.75 12.06
C HIS A 74 8.96 1.15 13.11
N ARG A 75 10.24 1.01 12.77
CA ARG A 75 11.36 1.48 13.59
C ARG A 75 12.12 2.52 12.78
N PRO A 76 12.03 3.82 13.13
CA PRO A 76 12.76 4.87 12.41
C PRO A 76 14.26 4.57 12.44
N GLY A 77 14.96 4.87 11.34
CA GLY A 77 16.40 4.60 11.20
C GLY A 77 16.78 3.13 10.98
N LYS A 78 15.84 2.18 11.14
CA LYS A 78 16.10 0.76 10.87
C LYS A 78 15.86 0.45 9.39
N SER A 79 16.88 0.61 8.56
CA SER A 79 16.91 -0.07 7.26
C SER A 79 17.16 -1.56 7.50
N LYS A 80 16.43 -2.45 6.80
CA LYS A 80 16.86 -3.85 6.76
C LYS A 80 18.16 -3.87 5.97
N SER A 81 19.27 -4.16 6.66
CA SER A 81 20.53 -4.47 5.99
C SER A 81 20.27 -5.57 4.96
N ARG A 82 20.64 -5.30 3.70
CA ARG A 82 20.70 -6.36 2.69
C ARG A 82 21.88 -7.22 3.10
N ASP A 83 21.64 -8.51 3.37
CA ASP A 83 22.74 -9.44 3.61
C ASP A 83 23.71 -9.35 2.43
N ARG A 84 24.93 -8.88 2.70
CA ARG A 84 25.96 -8.67 1.66
C ARG A 84 26.44 -10.00 1.10
N HIS A 85 26.34 -11.08 1.88
CA HIS A 85 26.75 -12.43 1.48
C HIS A 85 25.67 -13.17 0.69
N ARG A 86 24.43 -12.65 0.67
CA ARG A 86 23.35 -13.23 -0.11
C ARG A 86 23.18 -12.50 -1.44
N PRO A 87 23.72 -13.04 -2.55
CA PRO A 87 23.43 -12.50 -3.87
C PRO A 87 21.91 -12.52 -4.09
N LYS A 88 21.41 -11.56 -4.88
CA LYS A 88 19.97 -11.52 -5.20
C LYS A 88 19.61 -12.84 -5.90
N PRO A 89 18.43 -13.42 -5.64
CA PRO A 89 18.00 -14.69 -6.25
C PRO A 89 17.68 -14.58 -7.76
N HIS A 90 18.04 -13.48 -8.41
CA HIS A 90 17.98 -13.35 -9.86
C HIS A 90 19.37 -13.57 -10.46
N LYS A 91 19.40 -14.03 -11.72
CA LYS A 91 20.64 -14.13 -12.49
C LYS A 91 21.37 -12.77 -12.46
N PRO A 92 22.67 -12.74 -12.15
CA PRO A 92 23.46 -11.52 -12.32
C PRO A 92 23.55 -11.22 -13.83
N THR A 93 22.62 -10.44 -14.36
CA THR A 93 22.73 -9.88 -15.71
C THR A 93 23.71 -8.72 -15.63
N GLY A 94 25.01 -9.06 -15.66
CA GLY A 94 26.13 -8.11 -15.60
C GLY A 94 26.34 -7.30 -16.89
N TYR A 95 25.62 -7.63 -17.97
CA TYR A 95 25.72 -6.93 -19.24
C TYR A 95 24.39 -6.24 -19.54
N LYS A 96 24.42 -4.91 -19.63
CA LYS A 96 23.49 -4.21 -20.51
C LYS A 96 23.90 -4.61 -21.93
N ALA A 97 22.95 -5.06 -22.75
CA ALA A 97 23.19 -5.14 -24.18
C ALA A 97 23.56 -3.72 -24.64
N CYS A 98 24.74 -3.58 -25.24
CA CYS A 98 25.10 -2.40 -26.01
C CYS A 98 24.17 -2.25 -27.20
#